data_AF-A0A2D0AVL6-F1
#
_entry.id   AF-A0A2D0AVL6-F1
#
_cell.length_a   1.000
_cell.length_b   1.000
_cell.length_c   1.000
_cell.angle_alpha   90.00
_cell.angle_beta   90.00
_cell.angle_gamma   90.00
#
_symmetry.space_group_name_H-M   'P 1'
#
loop_
_entity.id
_entity.type
_entity.pdbx_description
1 polymer ?
#
loop_
_entity_poly.entity_id
_entity_poly.type
_entity_poly.pdbx_seq_one_letter_code
_entity_poly.pdbx_strand_id
1 'polypeptide(L)' 'MTELCLKGPWIAGSYYKDERTEESMKDGWLYTGDIVTVDSEGCIKIADRTKD' A
#
# COMPACT_ATOMS: atom_id res chain seq x y z
N MET A 1 11.47 -2.41 8.41
CA MET A 1 10.32 -2.99 7.71
C MET A 1 9.15 -2.05 7.95
N THR A 2 8.45 -1.65 6.89
CA THR A 2 7.34 -0.69 6.97
C THR A 2 6.27 -1.09 5.97
N GLU A 3 5.05 -0.62 6.14
CA GLU A 3 4.00 -0.77 5.14
C GLU A 3 4.38 -0.05 3.84
N LEU A 4 4.12 -0.71 2.70
CA LEU A 4 4.23 -0.11 1.37
C LEU A 4 2.99 0.76 1.10
N CYS A 5 3.21 2.06 0.92
CA CYS A 5 2.19 3.01 0.52
C CYS A 5 2.48 3.52 -0.90
N LEU A 6 1.47 3.57 -1.76
CA LEU A 6 1.62 3.91 -3.18
C LEU A 6 0.82 5.16 -3.54
N LYS A 7 1.38 6.04 -4.37
CA LYS A 7 0.69 7.19 -4.95
C LYS A 7 1.17 7.42 -6.37
N GLY A 8 0.23 7.65 -7.28
CA GLY A 8 0.54 7.88 -8.69
C GLY A 8 -0.72 7.91 -9.55
N PRO A 9 -0.58 8.33 -10.81
CA PRO A 9 -1.73 8.52 -11.72
C PRO A 9 -2.47 7.22 -12.06
N TRP A 10 -1.83 6.07 -11.86
CA TRP A 10 -2.37 4.74 -12.17
C TRP A 10 -2.88 3.98 -10.94
N ILE A 11 -2.76 4.57 -9.75
CA ILE A 11 -3.32 3.96 -8.53
C ILE A 11 -4.82 4.21 -8.52
N ALA A 12 -5.60 3.17 -8.22
CA ALA A 12 -7.05 3.28 -8.11
C ALA A 12 -7.45 4.32 -7.04
N GLY A 13 -8.53 5.05 -7.27
CA GLY A 13 -9.06 5.99 -6.27
C GLY A 13 -9.96 5.35 -5.22
N SER A 14 -10.55 4.19 -5.52
CA SER A 14 -11.46 3.47 -4.63
C SER A 14 -11.69 2.04 -5.09
N TYR A 15 -12.15 1.19 -4.18
CA TYR A 15 -12.78 -0.08 -4.53
C TYR A 15 -14.28 0.14 -4.82
N TYR A 16 -14.82 -0.59 -5.79
CA TYR A 16 -16.22 -0.41 -6.20
C TYR A 16 -17.18 -0.99 -5.16
N LYS A 17 -18.02 -0.13 -4.56
CA LYS A 17 -19.04 -0.49 -3.55
C LYS A 17 -18.45 -1.26 -2.36
N ASP A 18 -17.30 -0.83 -1.87
CA ASP A 18 -16.56 -1.53 -0.82
C ASP A 18 -16.07 -0.54 0.24
N GLU A 19 -16.41 -0.84 1.49
CA GLU A 19 -16.10 -0.03 2.69
C GLU A 19 -14.59 0.05 2.98
N ARG A 20 -13.81 -0.93 2.50
CA ARG A 20 -12.34 -0.93 2.65
C ARG A 20 -11.69 0.28 2.00
N THR A 21 -12.38 0.96 1.06
CA THR A 21 -11.89 2.19 0.44
C THR A 21 -11.47 3.23 1.47
N GLU A 22 -12.25 3.46 2.53
CA GLU A 22 -11.95 4.48 3.53
C GLU A 22 -10.69 4.14 4.35
N GLU A 23 -10.45 2.86 4.61
CA GLU A 23 -9.26 2.40 5.33
C GLU A 23 -8.02 2.38 4.44
N SER A 24 -8.16 1.96 3.18
CA SER A 24 -7.05 1.71 2.25
C SER A 24 -6.65 2.94 1.42
N MET A 25 -7.52 3.91 1.21
CA MET A 25 -7.25 5.11 0.40
C MET A 25 -7.30 6.37 1.27
N LYS A 26 -6.15 6.92 1.65
CA LYS A 26 -6.05 8.10 2.53
C LYS A 26 -5.14 9.17 1.90
N ASP A 27 -5.63 10.40 1.79
CA ASP A 27 -4.89 11.54 1.22
C ASP A 27 -4.25 11.27 -0.18
N GLY A 28 -4.95 10.45 -0.98
CA GLY A 28 -4.50 10.01 -2.31
C GLY A 28 -3.37 8.98 -2.29
N TRP A 29 -3.10 8.36 -1.14
CA TRP A 29 -2.22 7.21 -0.99
C TRP A 29 -3.03 5.93 -0.82
N LEU A 30 -2.60 4.88 -1.51
CA LEU A 30 -3.03 3.51 -1.26
C LEU A 30 -2.14 2.87 -0.20
N TYR A 31 -2.75 2.47 0.91
CA TYR A 31 -2.16 1.66 1.97
C TYR A 31 -2.40 0.19 1.62
N THR A 32 -1.35 -0.52 1.18
CA THR A 32 -1.51 -1.88 0.63
C THR A 32 -1.67 -2.96 1.71
N GLY A 33 -1.28 -2.65 2.95
CA GLY A 33 -1.15 -3.61 4.03
C GLY A 33 0.05 -4.54 3.90
N ASP A 34 0.95 -4.34 2.93
CA ASP A 34 2.13 -5.18 2.74
C ASP A 34 3.34 -4.58 3.46
N ILE A 35 3.98 -5.36 4.31
CA ILE A 35 5.22 -5.00 4.98
C ILE A 35 6.40 -5.30 4.05
N VAL A 36 7.23 -4.28 3.82
CA VAL A 36 8.36 -4.35 2.90
C VAL A 36 9.67 -3.90 3.53
N THR A 37 10.76 -4.32 2.90
CA THR A 37 12.11 -3.74 3.04
C THR A 37 12.55 -3.15 1.71
N VAL A 38 13.34 -2.08 1.78
CA VAL A 38 14.04 -1.50 0.63
C VAL A 38 15.53 -1.68 0.83
N ASP A 39 16.23 -2.24 -0.15
CA ASP A 39 17.68 -2.37 -0.11
C ASP A 39 18.40 -1.11 -0.62
N SER A 40 19.73 -1.14 -0.65
CA SER A 40 20.56 -0.01 -1.07
C SER A 40 20.43 0.35 -2.57
N GLU A 41 19.93 -0.57 -3.39
CA GLU A 41 19.69 -0.34 -4.82
C GLU A 41 18.26 0.13 -5.09
N GLY A 42 17.44 0.25 -4.05
CA GLY A 42 16.04 0.64 -4.17
C GLY A 42 15.11 -0.50 -4.54
N CYS A 43 15.56 -1.76 -4.48
CA CYS A 43 14.68 -2.89 -4.72
C CYS A 43 13.76 -3.11 -3.52
N ILE A 44 12.48 -3.33 -3.81
CA ILE A 44 11.45 -3.59 -2.79
C ILE A 44 11.30 -5.10 -2.64
N LYS A 45 11.41 -5.59 -1.40
CA LYS A 45 11.10 -6.98 -1.05
C LYS A 45 9.88 -7.01 -0.14
N ILE A 46 8.86 -7.76 -0.57
CA ILE A 46 7.66 -8.05 0.22
C ILE A 46 8.01 -9.12 1.25
N ALA A 47 7.73 -8.83 2.52
CA ALA A 47 8.12 -9.67 3.65
C ALA A 47 6.90 -10.27 4.35
N ASP A 48 5.88 -9.46 4.62
CA ASP A 48 4.73 -9.86 5.45
C ASP A 48 3.50 -8.97 5.20
N ARG A 49 2.43 -9.15 5.98
CA ARG A 49 1.18 -8.37 5.93
C ARG A 49 0.85 -7.77 7.30
N THR A 50 0.29 -6.56 7.31
CA THR A 50 -0.06 -5.85 8.56
C THR A 50 -1.23 -6.45 9.33
N LYS A 51 -2.05 -7.30 8.70
CA LYS A 51 -3.23 -7.95 9.29
C LYS A 51 -3.05 -9.46 9.54
N ASP A 52 -1.83 -9.98 9.40
CA ASP A 52 -1.44 -11.33 9.87
C ASP A 52 -0.67 -11.23 11.20
#